data_AF-A0A3N5V3W6-F1
#
_entry.id   AF-A0A3N5V3W6-F1
#
_cell.length_a   1.000
_cell.length_b   1.000
_cell.length_c   1.000
_cell.angle_alpha   90.00
_cell.angle_beta   90.00
_cell.angle_gamma   90.00
#
_symmetry.space_group_name_H-M   'P 1'
#
loop_
_entity.id
_entity.type
_entity.pdbx_description
1 polymer ?
#
loop_
_entity_poly.entity_id
_entity_poly.type
_entity_poly.pdbx_seq_one_letter_code
_entity_poly.pdbx_strand_id
1 'polypeptide(L)' 'MSNRRTPNEPKVKTTWLLPKSLVKQLKQYALDNETTLTAVIIDACTEYLSKVRR' A
#
# COMPACT_ATOMS: atom_id res chain seq x y z
N MET A 1 1.17 -25.36 -17.14
CA MET A 1 0.34 -24.37 -16.42
C MET A 1 0.48 -24.65 -14.93
N SER A 2 1.36 -23.94 -14.24
CA SER A 2 1.61 -24.17 -12.81
C SER A 2 0.76 -23.24 -11.96
N ASN A 3 -0.39 -23.73 -11.47
CA ASN A 3 -1.18 -23.06 -10.43
C ASN A 3 -0.44 -23.17 -9.09
N ARG A 4 0.57 -22.32 -8.87
CA ARG A 4 1.08 -22.05 -7.52
C ARG A 4 0.00 -21.27 -6.78
N ARG A 5 -0.78 -21.96 -5.94
CA ARG A 5 -1.56 -21.31 -4.89
C ARG A 5 -0.56 -20.67 -3.94
N THR A 6 -0.40 -19.36 -4.00
CA THR A 6 0.31 -18.62 -2.96
C THR A 6 -0.40 -18.87 -1.63
N PRO A 7 0.31 -19.22 -0.55
CA PRO A 7 -0.31 -19.40 0.75
C PRO A 7 -1.06 -18.11 1.12
N ASN A 8 -2.29 -18.23 1.60
CA ASN A 8 -3.06 -17.10 2.12
C ASN A 8 -2.27 -16.46 3.27
N GLU A 9 -1.48 -15.43 3.00
CA GLU A 9 -0.84 -14.65 4.05
C GLU A 9 -1.92 -14.09 4.97
N PRO A 10 -1.72 -14.15 6.30
CA PRO A 10 -2.68 -13.63 7.25
C PRO A 10 -2.84 -12.13 7.04
N LYS A 11 -4.02 -11.71 6.58
CA LYS A 11 -4.36 -10.29 6.41
C LYS A 11 -4.64 -9.68 7.79
N VAL A 12 -3.77 -8.78 8.23
CA VAL A 12 -3.99 -7.99 9.46
C VAL A 12 -4.66 -6.67 9.09
N LYS A 13 -5.73 -6.31 9.81
CA LYS A 13 -6.35 -4.97 9.69
C LYS A 13 -5.59 -4.00 10.60
N THR A 14 -5.32 -2.81 10.08
CA THR A 14 -4.65 -1.74 10.84
C THR A 14 -5.32 -0.40 10.53
N THR A 15 -5.35 0.48 11.53
CA THR A 15 -5.95 1.82 11.45
C THR A 15 -4.87 2.85 11.70
N TRP A 16 -4.73 3.79 10.77
CA TRP A 16 -3.69 4.83 10.81
C TRP A 16 -4.37 6.19 10.93
N LEU A 17 -3.88 7.02 11.86
CA LEU A 17 -4.28 8.41 11.96
C LEU A 17 -3.32 9.25 11.11
N LEU A 18 -3.84 9.83 10.04
CA LEU A 18 -3.06 10.62 9.08
C LEU A 18 -3.64 12.03 8.95
N PRO A 19 -2.82 13.05 8.62
CA PRO A 19 -3.33 14.38 8.30
C PRO A 19 -4.34 14.32 7.17
N LYS A 20 -5.47 15.04 7.31
CA LYS A 20 -6.56 15.06 6.32
C LYS A 20 -6.08 15.49 4.92
N SER A 21 -5.15 16.44 4.86
CA SER A 21 -4.54 16.91 3.62
C SER A 21 -3.77 15.78 2.91
N LEU A 22 -2.98 15.01 3.65
CA LEU A 22 -2.24 13.87 3.13
C LEU A 22 -3.18 12.79 2.60
N VAL A 23 -4.25 12.45 3.35
CA VAL A 23 -5.24 11.46 2.88
C VAL A 23 -5.91 11.92 1.59
N LYS A 24 -6.20 13.21 1.44
CA LYS A 24 -6.76 13.77 0.19
C LYS A 24 -5.79 13.58 -0.98
N GLN A 25 -4.51 13.89 -0.78
CA GLN A 25 -3.48 13.73 -1.81
C GLN A 25 -3.30 12.26 -2.21
N LEU A 26 -3.22 11.35 -1.24
CA LEU A 26 -3.08 9.91 -1.51
C LEU A 26 -4.30 9.34 -2.26
N LYS A 27 -5.50 9.81 -1.94
CA LYS A 27 -6.72 9.43 -2.69
C LYS A 27 -6.70 9.94 -4.12
N GLN A 28 -6.28 11.19 -4.34
CA GLN A 28 -6.17 11.73 -5.69
C GLN A 28 -5.13 10.96 -6.50
N TYR A 29 -3.95 10.71 -5.92
CA TYR A 29 -2.91 9.90 -6.54
C TYR A 29 -3.42 8.50 -6.91
N ALA A 30 -4.19 7.86 -6.02
CA ALA A 30 -4.78 6.55 -6.30
C ALA A 30 -5.74 6.59 -7.51
N LEU A 31 -6.56 7.64 -7.63
CA LEU A 31 -7.45 7.83 -8.78
C LEU A 31 -6.66 8.07 -10.08
N ASP A 32 -5.65 8.93 -10.03
CA ASP A 32 -4.84 9.30 -11.20
C ASP A 32 -4.05 8.11 -11.77
N ASN A 33 -3.78 7.09 -10.94
CA ASN A 33 -3.01 5.89 -11.30
C ASN A 33 -3.88 4.62 -11.34
N GLU A 34 -5.21 4.75 -11.40
CA GLU A 34 -6.16 3.62 -11.48
C GLU A 34 -5.92 2.53 -10.42
N THR A 35 -5.54 2.94 -9.20
CA THR A 35 -5.17 2.04 -8.10
C THR A 35 -5.99 2.33 -6.84
N THR A 36 -5.70 1.60 -5.75
CA THR A 36 -6.37 1.78 -4.47
C THR A 36 -5.48 2.51 -3.48
N LEU A 37 -6.08 3.27 -2.57
CA LEU A 37 -5.36 3.92 -1.46
C LEU A 37 -4.50 2.91 -0.67
N THR A 38 -5.02 1.70 -0.46
CA THR A 38 -4.28 0.64 0.23
C THR A 38 -3.03 0.22 -0.52
N ALA A 39 -3.10 0.03 -1.84
CA ALA A 39 -1.95 -0.32 -2.66
C ALA A 39 -0.88 0.78 -2.59
N VAL A 40 -1.28 2.05 -2.73
CA VAL A 40 -0.37 3.21 -2.61
C VAL A 40 0.37 3.22 -1.27
N ILE A 41 -0.34 2.94 -0.17
CA ILE A 41 0.28 2.88 1.18
C ILE A 41 1.26 1.71 1.28
N ILE A 42 0.91 0.53 0.75
CA ILE A 42 1.78 -0.66 0.77
C ILE A 42 3.06 -0.38 -0.04
N ASP A 43 2.93 0.21 -1.22
CA ASP A 43 4.06 0.53 -2.09
C ASP A 43 5.00 1.54 -1.42
N ALA A 44 4.45 2.60 -0.83
CA ALA A 44 5.24 3.60 -0.09
C ALA A 44 5.98 2.98 1.11
N CYS A 45 5.33 2.11 1.87
CA CYS A 45 5.96 1.38 2.98
C CYS A 45 7.09 0.46 2.49
N THR A 46 6.85 -0.27 1.39
CA THR A 46 7.83 -1.19 0.80
C THR A 46 9.03 -0.42 0.28
N GLU A 47 8.81 0.69 -0.43
CA GLU A 47 9.85 1.57 -0.93
C GLU A 47 10.70 2.13 0.22
N TYR A 48 10.08 2.64 1.28
CA TYR A 48 10.79 3.16 2.45
C TYR A 48 11.66 2.09 3.11
N LEU A 49 11.10 0.91 3.38
CA LEU A 49 11.82 -0.21 4.00
C LEU A 49 12.97 -0.72 3.13
N SER A 50 12.84 -0.65 1.80
CA SER A 50 13.90 -1.03 0.86
C SER A 50 15.09 -0.06 0.91
N LYS A 51 14.85 1.23 1.15
CA LYS A 51 15.88 2.27 1.23
C LYS A 51 16.62 2.24 2.57
N VAL A 52 15.91 1.99 3.67
CA VAL A 52 16.49 1.94 5.03
C VAL A 52 17.47 0.76 5.21
N ARG A 53 17.39 -0.27 4.37
CA ARG A 53 18.28 -1.44 4.43
C ARG A 53 19.61 -1.27 3.67
N ARG A 54 19.90 -0.10 3.11
CA ARG A 54 21.19 0.26 2.49
C ARG A 54 21.94 1.23 3.39
#